data_AF-A0A1T4XBC4-F1
#
_entry.id   AF-A0A1T4XBC4-F1
#
_cell.length_a   1.000
_cell.length_b   1.000
_cell.length_c   1.000
_cell.angle_alpha   90.00
_cell.angle_beta   90.00
_cell.angle_gamma   90.00
#
_symmetry.space_group_name_H-M   'P 1'
#
loop_
_entity.id
_entity.type
_entity.pdbx_description
1 polymer ?
#
loop_
_entity_poly.entity_id
_entity_poly.type
_entity_poly.pdbx_seq_one_letter_code
_entity_poly.pdbx_strand_id
1 'polypeptide(L)'
;MQMTLFDSAIPNEPVIKCRTTDIESSGKRQLVTDDDWIEWQADYMASALLMPKKIFTRYVTAKFKSAGMVRMCYEIGTDFEKDLWADVLSREIADTFDVSLTAAKIRLKNLNFIKEKQEYKQFSII
;
A
#
# COMPACT_ATOMS: atom_id res chain seq x y z
N MET A 1 23.72 -18.12 28.82
CA MET A 1 23.20 -16.75 29.04
C MET A 1 21.83 -16.69 28.39
N GLN A 2 20.78 -16.55 29.20
CA GLN A 2 19.40 -16.45 28.76
C GLN A 2 19.09 -14.96 28.58
N MET A 3 18.64 -14.56 27.39
CA MET A 3 18.13 -13.19 27.19
C MET A 3 16.72 -13.12 27.74
N THR A 4 16.53 -12.40 28.84
CA THR A 4 15.21 -11.98 29.33
C THR A 4 14.75 -10.80 28.47
N LEU A 5 13.87 -11.08 27.51
CA LEU A 5 13.46 -10.13 26.47
C LEU A 5 12.48 -9.04 26.96
N PHE A 6 11.91 -9.14 28.18
CA PHE A 6 10.77 -8.30 28.58
C PHE A 6 10.74 -7.83 30.04
N ASP A 7 11.87 -7.77 30.76
CA ASP A 7 11.80 -7.56 32.22
C ASP A 7 12.64 -6.39 32.77
N SER A 8 12.55 -5.20 32.16
CA SER A 8 12.88 -3.98 32.91
C SER A 8 12.27 -2.71 32.33
N ALA A 9 11.40 -2.10 33.13
CA ALA A 9 10.95 -0.71 33.10
C ALA A 9 9.94 -0.33 31.99
N ILE A 10 8.65 -0.28 32.37
CA ILE A 10 7.64 0.51 31.66
C ILE A 10 7.43 1.84 32.40
N PRO A 11 8.20 2.91 32.10
CA PRO A 11 7.68 4.26 32.12
C PRO A 11 7.27 4.60 30.67
N ASN A 12 5.97 4.76 30.46
CA ASN A 12 5.27 5.00 29.18
C ASN A 12 5.11 3.74 28.32
N GLU A 13 3.99 3.05 28.52
CA GLU A 13 3.54 1.90 27.73
C GLU A 13 3.73 2.13 26.21
N PRO A 14 4.22 1.13 25.45
CA PRO A 14 4.10 1.13 24.00
C PRO A 14 2.62 0.88 23.68
N VAL A 15 1.84 1.96 23.64
CA VAL A 15 0.49 1.94 23.09
C VAL A 15 0.62 1.47 21.65
N ILE A 16 -0.11 0.43 21.25
CA ILE A 16 -0.20 0.04 19.84
C ILE A 16 -0.75 1.25 19.09
N LYS A 17 0.12 1.98 18.38
CA LYS A 17 -0.17 3.24 17.69
C LYS A 17 -0.67 3.02 16.26
N CYS A 18 -1.38 1.93 15.98
CA CYS A 18 -2.03 1.75 14.68
C CYS A 18 -3.20 2.73 14.54
N ARG A 19 -2.92 4.01 14.32
CA ARG A 19 -3.94 5.04 14.12
C ARG A 19 -4.34 5.05 12.66
N THR A 20 -5.63 5.26 12.40
CA THR A 20 -6.17 5.36 11.03
C THR A 20 -5.45 6.41 10.19
N THR A 21 -5.00 7.51 10.80
CA THR A 21 -4.23 8.57 10.14
C THR A 21 -2.87 8.11 9.62
N ASP A 22 -2.24 7.14 10.28
CA ASP A 22 -0.94 6.60 9.89
C ASP A 22 -1.08 5.65 8.70
N ILE A 23 -2.19 4.90 8.63
CA ILE A 23 -2.51 3.94 7.56
C ILE A 23 -3.01 4.64 6.28
N GLU A 24 -3.79 5.72 6.42
CA GLU A 24 -4.53 6.36 5.30
C GLU A 24 -3.85 7.59 4.71
N SER A 25 -2.66 7.98 5.19
CA SER A 25 -1.91 9.14 4.67
C SER A 25 -1.55 8.92 3.19
N SER A 26 -2.44 9.40 2.32
CA SER A 26 -2.30 9.37 0.86
C SER A 26 -1.30 10.42 0.36
N GLY A 27 -0.70 11.19 1.27
CA GLY A 27 0.39 12.12 0.99
C GLY A 27 1.75 11.47 1.21
N LYS A 28 2.80 12.02 0.58
CA LYS A 28 4.18 11.65 0.93
C LYS A 28 4.45 12.09 2.37
N ARG A 29 4.30 11.18 3.34
CA ARG A 29 4.71 11.41 4.73
C ARG A 29 6.16 11.85 4.73
N GLN A 30 6.45 12.96 5.42
CA GLN A 30 7.83 13.40 5.58
C GLN A 30 8.48 12.50 6.63
N LEU A 31 9.50 11.74 6.24
CA LEU A 31 10.24 10.85 7.13
C LEU A 31 11.32 11.65 7.85
N VAL A 32 10.93 12.35 8.91
CA VAL A 32 11.82 13.29 9.63
C VAL A 32 12.38 12.65 10.89
N THR A 33 11.56 11.89 11.62
CA THR A 33 11.95 11.28 12.90
C THR A 33 12.22 9.79 12.73
N ASP A 34 12.97 9.19 13.67
CA ASP A 34 13.21 7.74 13.69
C ASP A 34 11.90 6.95 13.76
N ASP A 35 10.92 7.43 14.53
CA ASP A 35 9.58 6.85 14.61
C ASP A 35 8.88 6.82 13.24
N ASP A 36 9.01 7.89 12.43
CA ASP A 36 8.42 7.92 11.08
C ASP A 36 9.07 6.87 10.16
N TRP A 37 10.39 6.67 10.27
CA TRP A 37 11.10 5.65 9.52
C TRP A 37 10.70 4.24 9.94
N ILE A 38 10.57 4.00 11.25
CA ILE A 38 10.14 2.71 11.80
C ILE A 38 8.73 2.38 11.32
N GLU A 39 7.80 3.34 11.40
CA GLU A 39 6.42 3.16 10.93
C GLU A 39 6.39 2.85 9.42
N TRP A 40 7.14 3.61 8.62
CA TRP A 40 7.23 3.38 7.18
C TRP A 40 7.76 1.97 6.84
N GLN A 41 8.79 1.50 7.56
CA GLN A 41 9.32 0.14 7.40
C GLN A 41 8.29 -0.91 7.82
N ALA A 42 7.57 -0.67 8.92
CA ALA A 42 6.53 -1.56 9.42
C ALA A 42 5.38 -1.70 8.41
N ASP A 43 4.89 -0.59 7.85
CA ASP A 43 3.85 -0.57 6.82
C ASP A 43 4.28 -1.34 5.57
N TYR A 44 5.51 -1.10 5.09
CA TYR A 44 6.05 -1.80 3.94
C TYR A 44 6.15 -3.30 4.19
N MET A 45 6.68 -3.69 5.37
CA MET A 45 6.82 -5.08 5.77
C MET A 45 5.46 -5.78 5.91
N ALA A 46 4.50 -5.17 6.59
CA ALA A 46 3.15 -5.69 6.75
C ALA A 46 2.47 -5.91 5.39
N SER A 47 2.57 -4.92 4.50
CA SER A 47 2.05 -5.02 3.13
C SER A 47 2.70 -6.17 2.34
N ALA A 48 4.01 -6.36 2.49
CA ALA A 48 4.73 -7.44 1.81
C ALA A 48 4.42 -8.83 2.39
N LEU A 49 4.14 -8.91 3.69
CA LEU A 49 3.79 -10.15 4.39
C LEU A 49 2.36 -10.59 4.05
N LEU A 50 1.39 -9.68 4.15
CA LEU A 50 -0.03 -9.95 3.89
C LEU A 50 -0.30 -10.16 2.39
N MET A 51 0.41 -9.44 1.52
CA MET A 51 0.28 -9.55 0.07
C MET A 51 1.62 -9.88 -0.59
N PRO A 52 2.11 -11.14 -0.47
CA PRO A 52 3.42 -11.53 -1.00
C PRO A 52 3.52 -11.31 -2.51
N LYS A 53 4.62 -10.67 -2.94
CA LYS A 53 4.81 -10.19 -4.33
C LYS A 53 4.48 -11.27 -5.37
N LYS A 54 4.99 -12.49 -5.23
CA LYS A 54 4.80 -13.56 -6.23
C LYS A 54 3.34 -13.99 -6.34
N ILE A 55 2.66 -14.19 -5.21
CA ILE A 55 1.25 -14.62 -5.16
C ILE A 55 0.36 -13.50 -5.69
N PHE A 56 0.59 -12.29 -5.18
CA PHE A 56 -0.13 -11.08 -5.57
C PHE A 56 -0.01 -10.81 -7.07
N THR A 57 1.21 -10.78 -7.62
CA THR A 57 1.44 -10.58 -9.06
C THR A 57 0.71 -11.62 -9.89
N ARG A 58 0.78 -12.91 -9.51
CA ARG A 58 0.07 -13.97 -10.23
C ARG A 58 -1.45 -13.76 -10.22
N TYR A 59 -2.01 -13.41 -9.07
CA TYR A 59 -3.43 -13.14 -8.91
C TYR A 59 -3.88 -11.97 -9.78
N VAL A 60 -3.19 -10.83 -9.68
CA VAL A 60 -3.50 -9.62 -10.44
C VAL A 60 -3.35 -9.86 -11.94
N THR A 61 -2.25 -10.47 -12.38
CA THR A 61 -2.06 -10.82 -13.81
C THR A 61 -3.17 -11.73 -14.34
N ALA A 62 -3.69 -12.67 -13.55
CA ALA A 62 -4.83 -13.49 -13.97
C ALA A 62 -6.09 -12.63 -14.19
N LYS A 63 -6.35 -11.66 -13.30
CA LYS A 63 -7.47 -10.73 -13.42
C LYS A 63 -7.35 -9.81 -14.64
N PHE A 64 -6.16 -9.29 -14.92
CA PHE A 64 -5.89 -8.51 -16.14
C PHE A 64 -6.14 -9.33 -17.41
N LYS A 65 -5.69 -10.59 -17.43
CA LYS A 65 -5.94 -11.51 -18.55
C LYS A 65 -7.42 -11.80 -18.74
N SER A 66 -8.17 -12.06 -17.67
CA SER A 66 -9.62 -12.29 -17.77
C SER A 66 -10.39 -11.07 -18.24
N ALA A 67 -9.88 -9.86 -17.96
CA ALA A 67 -10.43 -8.61 -18.45
C ALA A 67 -10.03 -8.29 -19.91
N GLY A 68 -9.31 -9.17 -20.60
CA GLY A 68 -8.86 -8.96 -21.98
C GLY A 68 -7.76 -7.89 -22.11
N MET A 69 -7.11 -7.50 -21.01
CA MET A 69 -6.09 -6.47 -21.04
C MET A 69 -4.74 -7.03 -21.50
N VAL A 70 -4.19 -6.45 -22.57
CA VAL A 70 -2.87 -6.82 -23.12
C VAL A 70 -1.74 -6.31 -22.23
N ARG A 71 -1.92 -5.14 -21.62
CA ARG A 71 -0.93 -4.52 -20.72
C ARG A 71 -1.26 -4.87 -19.27
N MET A 72 -0.23 -5.21 -18.50
CA MET A 72 -0.33 -5.54 -17.07
C MET A 72 -0.20 -4.30 -16.16
N CYS A 73 -0.39 -3.10 -16.73
CA CYS A 73 -0.40 -1.85 -15.97
C CYS A 73 -1.45 -0.90 -16.55
N TYR A 74 -2.15 -0.20 -15.66
CA TYR A 74 -3.19 0.77 -15.99
C TYR A 74 -2.85 2.15 -15.41
N GLU A 75 -3.16 3.20 -16.16
CA GLU A 75 -3.02 4.59 -15.73
C GLU A 75 -4.40 5.17 -15.40
N ILE A 76 -4.61 5.54 -14.13
CA ILE A 76 -5.86 6.12 -13.65
C ILE A 76 -6.15 7.44 -14.37
N GLY A 77 -7.42 7.68 -14.69
CA GLY A 77 -7.89 8.92 -15.33
C GLY A 77 -7.71 8.94 -16.83
N THR A 78 -7.46 7.77 -17.44
CA THR A 78 -7.44 7.61 -18.90
C THR A 78 -8.79 7.16 -19.45
N ASP A 79 -9.58 6.41 -18.68
CA ASP A 79 -10.79 5.74 -19.14
C ASP A 79 -11.68 5.37 -17.94
N PHE A 80 -12.92 5.85 -17.93
CA PHE A 80 -13.85 5.67 -16.80
C PHE A 80 -14.17 4.20 -16.50
N GLU A 81 -14.35 3.36 -17.53
CA GLU A 81 -14.66 1.95 -17.33
C GLU A 81 -13.48 1.20 -16.70
N LYS A 82 -12.26 1.53 -17.13
CA LYS A 82 -11.05 0.95 -16.55
C LYS A 82 -10.75 1.48 -15.15
N ASP A 83 -11.07 2.74 -14.86
CA ASP A 83 -11.00 3.31 -13.50
C ASP A 83 -11.96 2.56 -12.57
N LEU A 84 -13.20 2.33 -13.02
CA LEU A 84 -14.19 1.55 -12.27
C LEU A 84 -13.71 0.10 -12.08
N TRP A 85 -13.17 -0.53 -13.12
CA TRP A 85 -12.61 -1.87 -13.04
C TRP A 85 -11.44 -1.96 -12.05
N ALA A 86 -10.56 -0.97 -12.02
CA ALA A 86 -9.44 -0.92 -11.07
C ALA A 86 -9.92 -0.79 -9.61
N ASP A 87 -11.02 -0.07 -9.37
CA ASP A 87 -11.65 0.05 -8.06
C ASP A 87 -12.35 -1.27 -7.65
N VAL A 88 -13.01 -1.96 -8.58
CA VAL A 88 -13.57 -3.31 -8.36
C VAL A 88 -12.46 -4.32 -8.05
N LEU A 89 -11.37 -4.33 -8.83
CA LEU A 89 -10.20 -5.17 -8.59
C LEU A 89 -9.62 -4.93 -7.19
N SER A 90 -9.56 -3.67 -6.76
CA SER A 90 -9.05 -3.30 -5.44
C SER A 90 -9.90 -3.91 -4.31
N ARG A 91 -11.23 -3.93 -4.45
CA ARG A 91 -12.13 -4.59 -3.50
C ARG A 91 -11.95 -6.10 -3.49
N GLU A 92 -11.89 -6.72 -4.67
CA GLU A 92 -11.68 -8.18 -4.76
C GLU A 92 -10.35 -8.61 -4.11
N ILE A 93 -9.29 -7.79 -4.26
CA ILE A 93 -8.00 -8.05 -3.61
C ILE A 93 -8.12 -7.90 -2.10
N ALA A 94 -8.80 -6.86 -1.62
CA ALA A 94 -9.03 -6.65 -0.19
C ALA A 94 -9.71 -7.88 0.43
N ASP A 95 -10.77 -8.39 -0.21
CA ASP A 95 -11.49 -9.57 0.23
C ASP A 95 -10.65 -10.86 0.14
N THR A 96 -9.86 -11.02 -0.93
CA THR A 96 -9.06 -12.24 -1.17
C THR A 96 -7.89 -12.37 -0.19
N PHE A 97 -7.25 -11.26 0.15
CA PHE A 97 -6.09 -11.22 1.03
C PHE A 97 -6.44 -10.85 2.49
N ASP A 98 -7.72 -10.63 2.79
CA ASP A 98 -8.23 -10.21 4.10
C ASP A 98 -7.51 -8.95 4.63
N VAL A 99 -7.50 -7.90 3.81
CA VAL A 99 -6.86 -6.61 4.11
C VAL A 99 -7.81 -5.45 3.86
N SER A 100 -7.47 -4.26 4.35
CA SER A 100 -8.23 -3.06 4.03
C SER A 100 -8.16 -2.70 2.54
N LEU A 101 -9.21 -2.06 2.04
CA LEU A 101 -9.24 -1.54 0.66
C LEU A 101 -8.06 -0.60 0.38
N THR A 102 -7.68 0.21 1.36
CA THR A 102 -6.54 1.13 1.27
C THR A 102 -5.22 0.37 1.12
N ALA A 103 -4.98 -0.68 1.91
CA ALA A 103 -3.78 -1.50 1.81
C ALA A 103 -3.67 -2.18 0.44
N ALA A 104 -4.78 -2.71 -0.09
CA ALA A 104 -4.84 -3.28 -1.42
C ALA A 104 -4.48 -2.26 -2.52
N LYS A 105 -5.07 -1.05 -2.46
CA LYS A 105 -4.76 0.07 -3.37
C LYS A 105 -3.29 0.46 -3.32
N ILE A 106 -2.73 0.60 -2.12
CA ILE A 106 -1.30 0.90 -1.92
C ILE A 106 -0.43 -0.20 -2.55
N ARG A 107 -0.78 -1.47 -2.35
CA ARG A 107 0.00 -2.59 -2.91
C ARG A 107 -0.01 -2.60 -4.43
N LEU A 108 -1.16 -2.34 -5.05
CA LEU A 108 -1.30 -2.21 -6.51
C LEU A 108 -0.41 -1.09 -7.06
N LYS A 109 -0.37 0.06 -6.39
CA LYS A 109 0.50 1.19 -6.74
C LYS A 109 1.98 0.85 -6.55
N ASN A 110 2.36 0.31 -5.40
CA ASN A 110 3.74 -0.05 -5.06
C ASN A 110 4.36 -1.08 -6.04
N LEU A 111 3.54 -1.99 -6.58
CA LEU A 111 3.96 -2.98 -7.57
C LEU A 111 3.74 -2.52 -9.03
N ASN A 112 3.37 -1.26 -9.26
CA ASN A 112 3.18 -0.63 -10.57
C ASN A 112 2.09 -1.25 -11.46
N PHE A 113 1.09 -1.93 -10.88
CA PHE A 113 -0.09 -2.37 -11.62
C PHE A 113 -1.04 -1.22 -11.93
N ILE A 114 -1.07 -0.22 -11.04
CA ILE A 114 -1.84 1.00 -11.18
C ILE A 114 -0.89 2.18 -11.02
N LYS A 115 -0.95 3.12 -11.97
CA LYS A 115 -0.21 4.37 -11.94
C LYS A 115 -1.21 5.51 -11.90
N GLU A 116 -0.95 6.50 -11.06
CA GLU A 116 -1.66 7.77 -11.14
C GLU A 116 -1.00 8.63 -12.22
N LYS A 117 -1.82 9.33 -13.01
CA LYS A 117 -1.33 10.36 -13.92
C LYS A 117 -0.66 11.42 -13.05
N GLN A 118 0.66 11.57 -13.17
CA GLN A 118 1.36 12.63 -12.46
C GLN A 118 0.83 13.96 -13.00
N GLU A 119 0.10 14.71 -12.17
CA GLU A 119 -0.06 16.14 -12.40
C GLU A 119 1.34 16.73 -12.39
N TYR A 120 1.80 17.22 -13.54
CA TYR A 120 2.99 18.06 -13.60
C TYR A 120 2.72 19.25 -12.70
N LYS A 121 3.22 19.22 -11.46
CA LYS A 121 3.28 20.40 -10.61
C LYS A 121 4.14 21.40 -11.37
N GLN A 122 3.48 22.37 -12.00
CA GLN A 122 4.11 23.55 -12.54
C GLN A 122 4.85 24.18 -11.36
N PHE A 123 6.17 23.98 -11.29
CA PHE A 123 7.00 24.74 -10.39
C PHE A 123 6.92 26.18 -10.90
N SER A 124 6.00 26.96 -10.32
CA SER A 124 6.05 28.41 -10.41
C SER A 124 7.34 28.84 -9.75
N ILE A 125 8.35 29.07 -10.57
CA ILE A 125 9.56 29.78 -10.18
C ILE A 125 9.09 31.21 -9.86
N ILE A 126 9.12 31.57 -8.58
CA ILE A 126 9.16 32.96 -8.12
C ILE A 126 10.64 33.34 -8.04
#